data_AF-A0A930WRN9-F1
#
_entry.id   AF-A0A930WRN9-F1
#
_cell.length_a   1.000
_cell.length_b   1.000
_cell.length_c   1.000
_cell.angle_alpha   90.00
_cell.angle_beta   90.00
_cell.angle_gamma   90.00
#
_symmetry.space_group_name_H-M   'P 1'
#
loop_
_entity.id
_entity.type
_entity.pdbx_description
1 polymer ?
#
loop_
_entity_poly.entity_id
_entity_poly.type
_entity_poly.pdbx_seq_one_letter_code
_entity_poly.pdbx_strand_id
1 'polypeptide(L)'
;MQPNFQITEKMLGLVHNIAELLTKYSIEKRPLLLRKENRIRSIQSSLAIENNSLTLEQVADVIEGRRVLGPPKDIHEVQNAYEAYERVFSMN
;
A
#
# COMPACT_ATOMS: atom_id res chain seq x y z
N MET A 1 20.16 -17.81 12.52
CA MET A 1 18.89 -18.49 12.84
C MET A 1 18.23 -18.91 11.54
N GLN A 2 17.86 -20.18 11.39
CA GLN A 2 16.92 -20.57 10.33
C GLN A 2 15.50 -20.42 10.90
N PRO A 3 14.62 -19.65 10.24
CA PRO A 3 13.23 -19.59 10.67
C PRO A 3 12.59 -20.98 10.47
N ASN A 4 11.93 -21.48 11.51
CA ASN A 4 11.21 -22.75 11.43
C ASN A 4 9.82 -22.51 10.84
N PHE A 5 9.66 -22.73 9.54
CA PHE A 5 8.37 -22.63 8.86
C PHE A 5 7.69 -23.99 8.80
N GLN A 6 6.45 -24.08 9.29
CA GLN A 6 5.62 -25.27 9.18
C GLN A 6 4.32 -24.93 8.44
N ILE A 7 4.04 -25.68 7.37
CA ILE A 7 2.82 -25.52 6.59
C ILE A 7 1.66 -26.17 7.33
N THR A 8 0.52 -25.47 7.39
CA THR A 8 -0.72 -25.97 7.99
C THR A 8 -1.83 -26.07 6.93
N GLU A 9 -2.84 -26.90 7.16
CA GLU A 9 -4.00 -27.00 6.27
C GLU A 9 -4.70 -25.65 6.09
N LYS A 10 -4.76 -24.81 7.14
CA LYS A 10 -5.30 -23.45 7.06
C LYS A 10 -4.51 -22.57 6.08
N MET A 11 -3.18 -22.67 6.07
CA MET A 11 -2.35 -21.92 5.12
C MET A 11 -2.64 -22.37 3.68
N LEU A 12 -2.77 -23.68 3.44
CA LEU A 12 -3.12 -24.22 2.13
C LEU A 12 -4.50 -23.73 1.66
N GLY A 13 -5.49 -23.74 2.56
CA GLY A 13 -6.81 -23.18 2.27
C GLY A 13 -6.77 -21.69 1.91
N LEU A 14 -5.97 -20.89 2.62
CA LEU A 14 -5.78 -19.47 2.31
C LEU A 14 -5.10 -19.26 0.95
N VAL A 15 -4.06 -20.03 0.64
CA VAL A 15 -3.37 -19.98 -0.66
C VAL A 15 -4.34 -20.29 -1.80
N HIS A 16 -5.17 -21.33 -1.65
CA HIS A 16 -6.17 -21.68 -2.65
C HIS A 16 -7.17 -20.54 -2.87
N ASN A 17 -7.72 -19.97 -1.80
CA ASN A 17 -8.67 -18.87 -1.88
C ASN A 17 -8.07 -17.61 -2.53
N ILE A 18 -6.82 -17.27 -2.18
CA ILE A 18 -6.10 -16.14 -2.78
C ILE A 18 -5.90 -16.39 -4.29
N ALA A 19 -5.49 -17.59 -4.69
CA ALA A 19 -5.29 -17.94 -6.10
C ALA A 19 -6.58 -17.87 -6.92
N GLU A 20 -7.69 -18.35 -6.38
CA GLU A 20 -9.01 -18.24 -7.03
C GLU A 20 -9.42 -16.77 -7.23
N LEU A 21 -9.26 -15.94 -6.19
CA LEU A 21 -9.56 -14.50 -6.26
C LEU A 21 -8.68 -13.76 -7.26
N LEU A 22 -7.37 -14.05 -7.28
CA LEU A 22 -6.45 -13.47 -8.26
C LEU A 22 -6.81 -13.86 -9.69
N THR A 23 -7.25 -15.10 -9.91
CA THR A 23 -7.67 -15.58 -11.23
C THR A 23 -8.91 -14.82 -11.73
N LYS A 24 -9.94 -14.69 -10.88
CA LYS A 24 -11.13 -13.89 -11.19
C LYS A 24 -10.74 -12.44 -11.50
N TYR A 25 -9.83 -11.89 -10.70
CA TYR A 25 -9.39 -10.51 -10.82
C TYR A 25 -8.54 -10.23 -12.07
N SER A 26 -7.72 -11.18 -12.52
CA SER A 26 -6.85 -11.03 -13.70
C SER A 26 -7.62 -10.85 -15.01
N ILE A 27 -8.90 -11.23 -15.05
CA ILE A 27 -9.76 -11.12 -16.23
C ILE A 27 -10.28 -9.68 -16.40
N GLU A 28 -10.23 -8.86 -15.33
CA GLU A 28 -10.67 -7.46 -15.34
C GLU A 28 -9.51 -6.49 -15.60
N LYS A 29 -9.50 -5.80 -16.75
CA LYS A 29 -8.56 -4.69 -16.98
C LYS A 29 -8.92 -3.48 -16.12
N ARG A 30 -8.16 -3.19 -15.06
CA ARG A 30 -8.39 -2.01 -14.21
C ARG A 30 -7.80 -0.70 -14.79
N PRO A 31 -8.53 0.43 -14.67
CA PRO A 31 -8.03 1.76 -15.04
C PRO A 31 -6.90 2.26 -14.13
N LEU A 32 -6.05 3.15 -14.67
CA LEU A 32 -4.88 3.71 -13.98
C LEU A 32 -5.24 4.53 -12.71
N LEU A 33 -6.39 5.21 -12.70
CA LEU A 33 -6.86 6.00 -11.55
C LEU A 33 -6.99 5.13 -10.29
N LEU A 34 -7.52 3.91 -10.43
CA LEU A 34 -7.63 2.97 -9.31
C LEU A 34 -6.27 2.55 -8.76
N ARG A 35 -5.21 2.56 -9.56
CA ARG A 35 -3.86 2.24 -9.07
C ARG A 35 -3.33 3.34 -8.16
N LYS A 36 -3.51 4.61 -8.56
CA LYS A 36 -3.13 5.77 -7.73
C LYS A 36 -3.90 5.78 -6.41
N GLU A 37 -5.22 5.59 -6.46
CA GLU A 37 -6.06 5.54 -5.25
C GLU A 37 -5.66 4.40 -4.31
N ASN A 38 -5.43 3.18 -4.84
CA ASN A 38 -5.00 2.04 -4.03
C ASN A 38 -3.62 2.28 -3.40
N ARG A 39 -2.71 2.95 -4.11
CA ARG A 39 -1.41 3.36 -3.57
C ARG A 39 -1.56 4.35 -2.42
N ILE A 40 -2.39 5.38 -2.56
CA ILE A 40 -2.66 6.36 -1.49
C ILE A 40 -3.19 5.64 -0.24
N ARG A 41 -4.16 4.73 -0.40
CA ARG A 41 -4.70 3.93 0.71
C ARG A 41 -3.65 3.03 1.36
N SER A 42 -2.77 2.42 0.56
CA SER A 42 -1.70 1.55 1.06
C SER A 42 -0.67 2.33 1.88
N ILE A 43 -0.26 3.50 1.38
CA ILE A 43 0.67 4.40 2.09
C ILE A 43 0.06 4.86 3.41
N GLN A 44 -1.19 5.35 3.39
CA GLN A 44 -1.86 5.81 4.60
C GLN A 44 -2.01 4.71 5.64
N SER A 45 -2.46 3.52 5.22
CA SER A 45 -2.66 2.38 6.15
C SER A 45 -1.34 1.94 6.79
N SER A 46 -0.25 1.91 6.01
CA SER A 46 1.07 1.50 6.49
C SER A 46 1.63 2.51 7.48
N LEU A 47 1.56 3.81 7.17
CA LEU A 47 2.07 4.86 8.05
C LEU A 47 1.22 5.01 9.32
N ALA A 48 -0.09 4.77 9.25
CA ALA A 48 -0.97 4.79 10.42
C ALA A 48 -0.58 3.71 11.46
N ILE A 49 -0.11 2.53 11.01
CA ILE A 49 0.41 1.48 11.91
C ILE A 49 1.66 1.98 12.65
N GLU A 50 2.48 2.80 11.99
CA GLU A 50 3.68 3.43 12.55
C GLU A 50 3.39 4.75 13.29
N ASN A 51 2.13 4.98 13.68
CA ASN A 51 1.64 6.16 14.40
C ASN A 51 1.74 7.49 13.63
N ASN A 52 1.73 7.47 12.31
CA ASN A 52 1.53 8.69 11.52
C ASN A 52 0.09 9.19 11.67
N SER A 53 -0.06 10.49 11.90
CA SER A 53 -1.34 11.12 12.26
C SER A 53 -2.19 11.60 11.07
N LEU A 54 -1.66 11.54 9.84
CA LEU A 54 -2.34 12.10 8.67
C LEU A 54 -3.50 11.22 8.21
N THR A 55 -4.63 11.86 7.92
CA THR A 55 -5.81 11.20 7.35
C THR A 55 -5.58 10.81 5.89
N LEU A 56 -6.44 9.95 5.35
CA LEU A 56 -6.39 9.58 3.92
C LEU A 56 -6.45 10.79 2.98
N GLU A 57 -7.27 11.79 3.32
CA GLU A 57 -7.39 13.03 2.55
C GLU A 57 -6.10 13.85 2.62
N GLN A 58 -5.51 13.99 3.82
CA GLN A 58 -4.24 14.69 3.98
C GLN A 58 -3.09 13.97 3.27
N VAL A 59 -3.04 12.64 3.28
CA VAL A 59 -2.06 11.86 2.52
C VAL A 59 -2.23 12.11 1.02
N ALA A 60 -3.47 12.13 0.52
CA ALA A 60 -3.74 12.46 -0.88
C ALA A 60 -3.31 13.89 -1.23
N ASP A 61 -3.60 14.86 -0.35
CA ASP A 61 -3.19 16.26 -0.50
C ASP A 61 -1.67 16.41 -0.56
N VAL A 62 -0.93 15.73 0.32
CA VAL A 62 0.55 15.73 0.30
C VAL A 62 1.07 15.19 -1.05
N ILE A 63 0.50 14.08 -1.54
CA ILE A 63 0.91 13.47 -2.81
C ILE A 63 0.55 14.36 -4.02
N GLU A 64 -0.51 15.15 -3.92
CA GLU A 64 -0.93 16.11 -4.96
C GLU A 64 -0.25 17.47 -4.84
N GLY A 65 0.67 17.64 -3.88
CA GLY A 65 1.39 18.90 -3.66
C GLY A 65 0.51 20.01 -3.10
N ARG A 66 -0.67 19.68 -2.56
CA ARG A 66 -1.52 20.64 -1.85
C ARG A 66 -0.95 20.95 -0.46
N ARG A 67 -1.34 22.11 0.07
CA ARG A 67 -0.91 22.55 1.40
C ARG A 67 -1.63 21.75 2.48
N VAL A 68 -0.87 21.08 3.33
CA VAL A 68 -1.38 20.28 4.46
C VAL A 68 -0.84 20.82 5.77
N LEU A 69 -1.73 20.92 6.76
CA LEU A 69 -1.35 21.20 8.14
C LEU A 69 -1.15 19.88 8.89
N GLY A 70 0.04 19.65 9.42
CA GLY A 70 0.38 18.45 10.18
C GLY A 70 1.81 18.48 10.68
N PRO A 71 2.22 17.48 11.47
CA PRO A 71 3.60 17.35 11.91
C PRO A 71 4.55 17.28 10.69
N PRO A 72 5.64 18.05 10.66
CA PRO A 72 6.56 18.01 9.52
C PRO A 72 7.10 16.61 9.23
N LYS A 73 7.39 15.81 10.28
CA LYS A 73 7.85 14.43 10.15
C LYS A 73 6.84 13.56 9.38
N ASP A 74 5.57 13.61 9.77
CA ASP A 74 4.51 12.82 9.17
C ASP A 74 4.31 13.14 7.68
N ILE A 75 4.42 14.43 7.33
CA ILE A 75 4.36 14.88 5.92
C ILE A 75 5.55 14.31 5.12
N HIS A 76 6.76 14.37 5.68
CA HIS A 76 7.95 13.83 5.02
C HIS A 76 7.88 12.29 4.89
N GLU A 77 7.31 11.59 5.87
CA GLU A 77 7.09 10.14 5.78
C GLU A 77 6.16 9.78 4.62
N VAL A 78 5.08 10.54 4.41
CA VAL A 78 4.18 10.34 3.26
C VAL A 78 4.91 10.55 1.94
N GLN A 79 5.70 11.62 1.82
CA GLN A 79 6.48 11.91 0.62
C GLN A 79 7.49 10.79 0.32
N ASN A 80 8.24 10.37 1.35
CA ASN A 80 9.24 9.30 1.24
C ASN A 80 8.58 7.96 0.91
N ALA A 81 7.45 7.63 1.54
CA ALA A 81 6.71 6.41 1.25
C ALA A 81 6.22 6.42 -0.20
N TYR A 82 5.64 7.53 -0.66
CA TYR A 82 5.19 7.66 -2.05
C TYR A 82 6.34 7.47 -3.04
N GLU A 83 7.48 8.11 -2.81
CA GLU A 83 8.66 7.96 -3.66
C GLU A 83 9.21 6.52 -3.66
N ALA A 84 9.31 5.88 -2.49
CA ALA A 84 9.77 4.51 -2.37
C ALA A 84 8.88 3.56 -3.19
N TYR A 85 7.58 3.75 -3.07
CA TYR A 85 6.59 3.02 -3.85
C TYR A 85 6.80 3.28 -5.36
N GLU A 86 6.91 4.53 -5.83
CA GLU A 86 7.19 4.85 -7.25
C GLU A 86 8.43 4.11 -7.75
N ARG A 87 9.53 4.14 -7.00
CA ARG A 87 10.78 3.45 -7.34
C ARG A 87 10.62 1.93 -7.48
N VAL A 88 9.87 1.28 -6.58
CA VAL A 88 9.63 -0.17 -6.61
C VAL A 88 8.93 -0.61 -7.90
N PHE A 89 8.04 0.22 -8.47
CA PHE A 89 7.33 -0.12 -9.71
C PHE A 89 7.92 0.54 -10.96
N SER A 90 8.97 1.35 -10.84
CA SER A 90 9.72 1.89 -11.98
C SER A 90 10.96 1.05 -12.35
N MET A 91 11.40 0.14 -11.48
CA MET A 91 12.48 -0.80 -11.78
C MET A 91 11.93 -1.95 -12.64
N ASN A 92 12.05 -1.79 -13.97
CA ASN A 92 11.91 -2.87 -14.95
C ASN A 92 13.30 -3.44 -15.30
#